data_AF-A0A2K8QNA1-F1
#
_entry.id   AF-A0A2K8QNA1-F1
#
_cell.length_a   1.000
_cell.length_b   1.000
_cell.length_c   1.000
_cell.angle_alpha   90.00
_cell.angle_beta   90.00
_cell.angle_gamma   90.00
#
_symmetry.space_group_name_H-M   'P 1'
#
loop_
_entity.id
_entity.type
_entity.pdbx_description
1 polymer ?
#
loop_
_entity_poly.entity_id
_entity_poly.type
_entity_poly.pdbx_seq_one_letter_code
_entity_poly.pdbx_strand_id
1 'polypeptide(L)'
;MVDYSHSSSTFSHAITHENRKVKSTASTLPSLNGIRFILAIGVYLFHVSIPRMWNPFSDAEISDSYAFFFSKSGWVGVSFFFILSGFVMTWSARPIDDPIRFYKKRLAKIYPSHVVTLLILMACGAVSFNRPDIWLPNLLLIQAWIPDIDIFFGANTPSWFLSAIIFFYLTFPWLIKLVKRIPVTFLWPTIWICYAGMIISQVVVYELTSSGLPVPGWPVPIGNTQMCLAYTFPLLRLYEFLIGMVTARIIQEGKWIRISITTCVALSILAYMVDLFMPFQFSFNLVTLIPFVLFLGSLVVGDINNQPNFLSSALMQWLGTISFGFYMIHYAILLLLKRTMGTASHDLVHATLLIVLGGIMSILGGWLLYRFVERPASAWLSRR
;
A
#
# COMPACT_ATOMS: atom_id res chain seq x y z
N MET A 1 -23.72 -55.21 -31.67
CA MET A 1 -22.44 -54.47 -31.66
C MET A 1 -22.81 -53.00 -31.58
N VAL A 2 -22.80 -52.41 -30.37
CA VAL A 2 -23.31 -51.06 -30.12
C VAL A 2 -22.12 -50.09 -30.19
N ASP A 3 -22.24 -49.10 -31.07
CA ASP A 3 -21.22 -48.13 -31.44
C ASP A 3 -21.12 -47.03 -30.37
N TYR A 4 -20.01 -47.02 -29.61
CA TYR A 4 -19.68 -46.02 -28.59
C TYR A 4 -18.53 -45.15 -29.11
N SER A 5 -18.82 -44.11 -29.91
CA SER A 5 -17.75 -43.24 -30.42
C SER A 5 -18.08 -41.74 -30.54
N HIS A 6 -19.18 -41.23 -29.98
CA HIS A 6 -19.58 -39.82 -30.18
C HIS A 6 -19.85 -38.94 -28.94
N SER A 7 -19.44 -39.33 -27.72
CA SER A 7 -19.65 -38.48 -26.52
C SER A 7 -18.40 -37.82 -25.91
N SER A 8 -17.19 -38.09 -26.42
CA SER A 8 -15.95 -37.64 -25.77
C SER A 8 -15.47 -36.23 -26.19
N SER A 9 -15.88 -35.72 -27.35
CA SER A 9 -15.41 -34.40 -27.85
C SER A 9 -16.19 -33.23 -27.26
N THR A 10 -17.51 -33.38 -27.06
CA THR A 10 -18.39 -32.35 -26.48
C THR A 10 -18.18 -32.18 -24.97
N PHE A 11 -17.86 -33.25 -24.25
CA PHE A 11 -17.59 -33.20 -22.80
C PHE A 11 -16.23 -32.55 -22.48
N SER A 12 -15.20 -32.82 -23.29
CA SER A 12 -13.87 -32.20 -23.15
C SER A 12 -13.89 -30.70 -23.48
N HIS A 13 -14.70 -30.28 -24.46
CA HIS A 13 -14.92 -28.86 -24.75
C HIS A 13 -15.73 -28.15 -23.65
N ALA A 14 -16.70 -28.81 -23.02
CA ALA A 14 -17.45 -28.24 -21.90
C ALA A 14 -16.57 -28.01 -20.66
N ILE A 15 -15.75 -29.00 -20.28
CA ILE A 15 -14.83 -28.91 -19.11
C ILE A 15 -13.73 -27.87 -19.34
N THR A 16 -13.24 -27.71 -20.57
CA THR A 16 -12.25 -26.66 -20.89
C THR A 16 -12.87 -25.26 -20.93
N HIS A 17 -14.11 -25.10 -21.41
CA HIS A 17 -14.82 -23.83 -21.36
C HIS A 17 -15.24 -23.42 -19.94
N GLU A 18 -15.63 -24.37 -19.11
CA GLU A 18 -15.98 -24.14 -17.70
C GLU A 18 -14.74 -23.78 -16.88
N ASN A 19 -13.61 -24.47 -17.07
CA ASN A 19 -12.32 -24.06 -16.50
C ASN A 19 -11.82 -22.69 -17.02
N ARG A 20 -12.16 -22.31 -18.24
CA ARG A 20 -11.81 -20.99 -18.81
C ARG A 20 -12.72 -19.88 -18.28
N LYS A 21 -14.01 -20.16 -18.04
CA LYS A 21 -14.95 -19.26 -17.39
C LYS A 21 -14.63 -19.08 -15.90
N VAL A 22 -14.35 -20.18 -15.19
CA VAL A 22 -13.87 -20.15 -13.79
C VAL A 22 -12.52 -19.44 -13.69
N LYS A 23 -11.58 -19.63 -14.64
CA LYS A 23 -10.36 -18.79 -14.72
C LYS A 23 -10.63 -17.33 -15.05
N SER A 24 -11.74 -17.00 -15.74
CA SER A 24 -12.09 -15.62 -16.08
C SER A 24 -12.78 -14.89 -14.92
N THR A 25 -13.58 -15.57 -14.11
CA THR A 25 -14.17 -15.00 -12.88
C THR A 25 -13.18 -15.01 -11.72
N ALA A 26 -12.30 -16.02 -11.62
CA ALA A 26 -11.15 -16.05 -10.71
C ALA A 26 -10.02 -15.06 -11.10
N SER A 27 -10.15 -14.35 -12.23
CA SER A 27 -9.17 -13.35 -12.66
C SER A 27 -9.33 -12.00 -11.97
N THR A 28 -10.52 -11.74 -11.40
CA THR A 28 -10.81 -10.51 -10.67
C THR A 28 -10.88 -10.83 -9.19
N LEU A 29 -10.01 -10.21 -8.40
CA LEU A 29 -10.08 -10.22 -6.93
C LEU A 29 -10.69 -8.87 -6.49
N PRO A 30 -12.02 -8.69 -6.60
CA PRO A 30 -12.67 -7.41 -6.37
C PRO A 30 -12.45 -6.89 -4.94
N SER A 31 -12.39 -7.76 -3.92
CA SER A 31 -12.12 -7.33 -2.55
C SER A 31 -10.78 -6.64 -2.43
N LEU A 32 -9.77 -7.13 -3.15
CA LEU A 32 -8.43 -6.54 -3.16
C LEU A 32 -8.37 -5.18 -3.87
N ASN A 33 -9.33 -4.87 -4.74
CA ASN A 33 -9.45 -3.55 -5.32
C ASN A 33 -10.15 -2.59 -4.33
N GLY A 34 -11.28 -3.01 -3.76
CA GLY A 34 -12.04 -2.18 -2.81
C GLY A 34 -11.25 -1.83 -1.54
N ILE A 35 -10.52 -2.80 -0.96
CA ILE A 35 -9.78 -2.58 0.30
C ILE A 35 -8.71 -1.48 0.19
N ARG A 36 -8.16 -1.26 -1.02
CA ARG A 36 -7.14 -0.23 -1.25
C ARG A 36 -7.62 1.15 -0.87
N PHE A 37 -8.90 1.44 -1.12
CA PHE A 37 -9.44 2.74 -0.80
C PHE A 37 -9.61 2.95 0.71
N ILE A 38 -10.04 1.92 1.46
CA ILE A 38 -10.13 1.98 2.93
C ILE A 38 -8.75 2.29 3.52
N LEU A 39 -7.72 1.59 3.04
CA LEU A 39 -6.33 1.83 3.47
C LEU A 39 -5.85 3.24 3.08
N ALA A 40 -6.20 3.71 1.88
CA ALA A 40 -5.84 5.05 1.43
C ALA A 40 -6.52 6.14 2.28
N ILE A 41 -7.80 5.99 2.65
CA ILE A 41 -8.47 6.88 3.62
C ILE A 41 -7.74 6.85 4.96
N GLY A 42 -7.36 5.66 5.46
CA GLY A 42 -6.57 5.55 6.70
C GLY A 42 -5.29 6.38 6.64
N VAL A 43 -4.55 6.31 5.53
CA VAL A 43 -3.37 7.15 5.30
C VAL A 43 -3.72 8.64 5.30
N TYR A 44 -4.81 9.04 4.65
CA TYR A 44 -5.28 10.43 4.66
C TYR A 44 -5.58 10.92 6.08
N LEU A 45 -6.33 10.14 6.87
CA LEU A 45 -6.69 10.49 8.25
C LEU A 45 -5.45 10.58 9.15
N PHE A 46 -4.46 9.71 8.96
CA PHE A 46 -3.15 9.84 9.61
C PHE A 46 -2.46 11.17 9.27
N HIS A 47 -2.42 11.57 8.01
CA HIS A 47 -1.76 12.83 7.64
C HIS A 47 -2.49 14.05 8.20
N VAL A 48 -3.83 14.02 8.26
CA VAL A 48 -4.63 15.04 8.96
C VAL A 48 -4.32 15.06 10.46
N SER A 49 -4.02 13.91 11.05
CA SER A 49 -3.76 13.80 12.49
C SER A 49 -2.41 14.38 12.93
N ILE A 50 -1.51 14.67 11.99
CA ILE A 50 -0.20 15.28 12.26
C ILE A 50 -0.36 16.81 12.27
N PRO A 51 -0.09 17.51 13.40
CA PRO A 51 -0.24 18.97 13.48
C PRO A 51 0.56 19.75 12.44
N ARG A 52 1.77 19.26 12.10
CA ARG A 52 2.61 19.85 11.06
C ARG A 52 1.98 19.83 9.67
N MET A 53 1.08 18.89 9.41
CA MET A 53 0.42 18.77 8.11
C MET A 53 -0.84 19.60 8.08
N TRP A 54 -1.90 19.21 8.80
CA TRP A 54 -3.11 20.02 8.96
C TRP A 54 -4.10 19.35 9.95
N ASN A 55 -3.86 19.48 11.25
CA ASN A 55 -4.83 19.12 12.29
C ASN A 55 -5.68 20.37 12.62
N PRO A 56 -6.98 20.41 12.27
CA PRO A 56 -7.78 21.63 12.35
C PRO A 56 -8.56 21.82 13.67
N PHE A 57 -8.43 20.93 14.66
CA PHE A 57 -9.20 21.02 15.91
C PHE A 57 -8.66 22.11 16.85
N SER A 58 -9.55 22.95 17.40
CA SER A 58 -9.21 23.97 18.41
C SER A 58 -9.13 23.43 19.82
N ASP A 59 -9.90 22.38 20.11
CA ASP A 59 -9.88 21.69 21.39
C ASP A 59 -8.71 20.71 21.44
N ALA A 60 -7.86 20.85 22.47
CA ALA A 60 -6.66 20.04 22.62
C ALA A 60 -6.98 18.56 22.90
N GLU A 61 -7.99 18.27 23.70
CA GLU A 61 -8.36 16.88 24.03
C GLU A 61 -8.90 16.15 22.81
N ILE A 62 -9.72 16.82 22.00
CA ILE A 62 -10.23 16.29 20.72
C ILE A 62 -9.07 16.09 19.73
N SER A 63 -8.19 17.09 19.61
CA SER A 63 -7.00 17.01 18.76
C SER A 63 -6.11 15.82 19.13
N ASP A 64 -5.81 15.67 20.43
CA ASP A 64 -4.93 14.62 20.94
C ASP A 64 -5.57 13.24 20.82
N SER A 65 -6.88 13.14 21.07
CA SER A 65 -7.64 11.90 20.85
C SER A 65 -7.60 11.49 19.38
N TYR A 66 -7.88 12.43 18.45
CA TYR A 66 -7.82 12.18 17.02
C TYR A 66 -6.41 11.77 16.57
N ALA A 67 -5.38 12.48 17.04
CA ALA A 67 -3.98 12.16 16.79
C ALA A 67 -3.62 10.76 17.29
N PHE A 68 -4.04 10.39 18.50
CA PHE A 68 -3.81 9.07 19.07
C PHE A 68 -4.48 7.97 18.24
N PHE A 69 -5.79 8.09 17.97
CA PHE A 69 -6.55 7.07 17.24
C PHE A 69 -6.03 6.83 15.83
N PHE A 70 -5.60 7.87 15.11
CA PHE A 70 -5.09 7.75 13.74
C PHE A 70 -3.58 7.64 13.63
N SER A 71 -2.84 7.75 14.74
CA SER A 71 -1.37 7.76 14.77
C SER A 71 -0.73 6.59 14.02
N LYS A 72 -1.36 5.41 14.02
CA LYS A 72 -0.80 4.20 13.39
C LYS A 72 -1.34 3.93 11.99
N SER A 73 -2.49 4.51 11.65
CA SER A 73 -3.25 4.15 10.43
C SER A 73 -2.47 4.36 9.13
N GLY A 74 -1.56 5.34 9.09
CA GLY A 74 -0.69 5.60 7.94
C GLY A 74 0.28 4.46 7.64
N TRP A 75 1.11 4.07 8.62
CA TRP A 75 2.10 3.02 8.40
C TRP A 75 1.48 1.62 8.35
N VAL A 76 0.44 1.36 9.13
CA VAL A 76 -0.36 0.14 9.04
C VAL A 76 -0.94 -0.01 7.64
N GLY A 77 -1.52 1.06 7.06
CA GLY A 77 -2.02 1.05 5.70
C GLY A 77 -0.95 0.76 4.65
N VAL A 78 0.22 1.41 4.77
CA VAL A 78 1.37 1.20 3.88
C VAL A 78 1.94 -0.22 3.98
N SER A 79 2.02 -0.78 5.19
CA SER A 79 2.41 -2.17 5.43
C SER A 79 1.51 -3.14 4.64
N PHE A 80 0.18 -2.97 4.74
CA PHE A 80 -0.75 -3.78 3.96
C PHE A 80 -0.54 -3.62 2.45
N PHE A 81 -0.26 -2.41 1.96
CA PHE A 81 0.03 -2.19 0.54
C PHE A 81 1.28 -2.94 0.06
N PHE A 82 2.31 -3.11 0.88
CA PHE A 82 3.48 -3.92 0.53
C PHE A 82 3.15 -5.41 0.42
N ILE A 83 2.41 -5.96 1.40
CA ILE A 83 1.93 -7.35 1.35
C ILE A 83 1.05 -7.54 0.10
N LEU A 84 0.11 -6.63 -0.13
CA LEU A 84 -0.79 -6.65 -1.27
C LEU A 84 -0.04 -6.58 -2.61
N SER A 85 1.04 -5.79 -2.68
CA SER A 85 1.88 -5.67 -3.88
C SER A 85 2.55 -7.01 -4.22
N GLY A 86 3.17 -7.66 -3.24
CA GLY A 86 3.80 -8.97 -3.43
C GLY A 86 2.78 -10.05 -3.81
N PHE A 87 1.63 -10.01 -3.16
CA PHE A 87 0.51 -10.91 -3.45
C PHE A 87 0.02 -10.75 -4.89
N VAL A 88 -0.42 -9.55 -5.28
CA VAL A 88 -1.04 -9.30 -6.60
C VAL A 88 -0.04 -9.55 -7.72
N MET A 89 1.24 -9.20 -7.53
CA MET A 89 2.27 -9.47 -8.53
C MET A 89 2.50 -10.96 -8.72
N THR A 90 2.50 -11.75 -7.64
CA THR A 90 2.65 -13.21 -7.72
C THR A 90 1.41 -13.90 -8.26
N TRP A 91 0.22 -13.45 -7.84
CA TRP A 91 -1.07 -14.00 -8.28
C TRP A 91 -1.28 -13.84 -9.79
N SER A 92 -0.90 -12.67 -10.33
CA SER A 92 -1.00 -12.34 -11.75
C SER A 92 0.27 -12.65 -12.55
N ALA A 93 1.26 -13.33 -11.95
CA ALA A 93 2.55 -13.57 -12.58
C ALA A 93 2.41 -14.46 -13.83
N ARG A 94 2.82 -13.91 -14.97
CA ARG A 94 3.03 -14.66 -16.22
C ARG A 94 4.53 -14.85 -16.45
N PRO A 95 4.95 -15.79 -17.31
CA PRO A 95 6.33 -15.83 -17.79
C PRO A 95 6.79 -14.44 -18.23
N ILE A 96 7.96 -14.02 -17.77
CA ILE A 96 8.55 -12.72 -18.09
C ILE A 96 9.57 -12.96 -19.19
N ASP A 97 9.08 -12.98 -20.42
CA ASP A 97 9.92 -13.24 -21.60
C ASP A 97 10.72 -11.98 -22.00
N ASP A 98 10.17 -10.79 -21.71
CA ASP A 98 10.81 -9.49 -21.92
C ASP A 98 10.79 -8.66 -20.61
N PRO A 99 11.92 -8.62 -19.87
CA PRO A 99 12.05 -7.82 -18.65
C PRO A 99 11.86 -6.32 -18.87
N ILE A 100 12.30 -5.76 -20.00
CA ILE A 100 12.20 -4.32 -20.28
C ILE A 100 10.72 -3.94 -20.44
N ARG A 101 9.96 -4.73 -21.20
CA ARG A 101 8.52 -4.52 -21.34
C ARG A 101 7.78 -4.69 -20.01
N PHE A 102 8.22 -5.62 -19.16
CA PHE A 102 7.69 -5.75 -17.81
C PHE A 102 7.90 -4.46 -17.00
N TYR A 103 9.13 -3.92 -16.96
CA TYR A 103 9.43 -2.71 -16.20
C TYR A 103 8.68 -1.49 -16.74
N LYS A 104 8.63 -1.30 -18.07
CA LYS A 104 7.88 -0.20 -18.70
C LYS A 104 6.40 -0.20 -18.30
N LYS A 105 5.74 -1.37 -18.36
CA LYS A 105 4.32 -1.49 -17.97
C LYS A 105 4.07 -1.23 -16.50
N ARG A 106 5.05 -1.48 -15.63
CA ARG A 106 4.94 -1.23 -14.20
C ARG A 106 5.19 0.24 -13.87
N LEU A 107 6.23 0.84 -14.45
CA LEU A 107 6.50 2.28 -14.36
C LEU A 107 5.34 3.13 -14.86
N ALA A 108 4.71 2.72 -15.97
CA ALA A 108 3.52 3.36 -16.56
C ALA A 108 2.40 3.66 -15.56
N LYS A 109 2.24 2.77 -14.57
CA LYS A 109 1.10 2.79 -13.65
C LYS A 109 1.29 3.79 -12.52
N ILE A 110 2.53 4.10 -12.16
CA ILE A 110 2.84 4.88 -10.95
C ILE A 110 3.60 6.18 -11.23
N TYR A 111 4.52 6.16 -12.21
CA TYR A 111 5.45 7.25 -12.44
C TYR A 111 4.78 8.52 -13.00
N PRO A 112 3.82 8.44 -13.94
CA PRO A 112 3.15 9.64 -14.46
C PRO A 112 2.44 10.46 -13.38
N SER A 113 1.63 9.82 -12.52
CA SER A 113 0.96 10.53 -11.42
C SER A 113 1.97 11.11 -10.44
N HIS A 114 3.05 10.38 -10.13
CA HIS A 114 4.14 10.88 -9.29
C HIS A 114 4.72 12.18 -9.82
N VAL A 115 5.12 12.21 -11.09
CA VAL A 115 5.68 13.41 -11.74
C VAL A 115 4.67 14.56 -11.71
N VAL A 116 3.41 14.31 -12.05
CA VAL A 116 2.37 15.36 -12.03
C VAL A 116 2.18 15.92 -10.63
N THR A 117 2.10 15.07 -9.59
CA THR A 117 1.96 15.55 -8.20
C THR A 117 3.18 16.29 -7.70
N LEU A 118 4.39 15.87 -8.08
CA LEU A 118 5.62 16.61 -7.78
C LEU A 118 5.59 18.00 -8.42
N LEU A 119 5.20 18.10 -9.69
CA LEU A 119 5.08 19.39 -10.39
C LEU A 119 4.02 20.29 -9.75
N ILE A 120 2.90 19.75 -9.29
CA ILE A 120 1.88 20.52 -8.55
C ILE A 120 2.46 21.08 -7.26
N LEU A 121 3.21 20.28 -6.49
CA LEU A 121 3.86 20.71 -5.25
C LEU A 121 4.93 21.77 -5.51
N MET A 122 5.65 21.68 -6.63
CA MET A 122 6.61 22.71 -7.03
C MET A 122 5.90 24.00 -7.46
N ALA A 123 4.82 23.89 -8.25
CA ALA A 123 4.05 25.03 -8.73
C ALA A 123 3.36 25.80 -7.60
N CYS A 124 2.91 25.11 -6.54
CA CYS A 124 2.35 25.77 -5.37
C CYS A 124 3.41 26.26 -4.36
N GLY A 125 4.71 26.04 -4.64
CA GLY A 125 5.82 26.47 -3.79
C GLY A 125 6.04 25.62 -2.54
N ALA A 126 5.39 24.47 -2.42
CA ALA A 126 5.65 23.51 -1.34
C ALA A 126 7.03 22.84 -1.51
N VAL A 127 7.50 22.70 -2.75
CA VAL A 127 8.84 22.18 -3.10
C VAL A 127 9.59 23.23 -3.91
N SER A 128 10.76 23.66 -3.42
CA SER A 128 11.54 24.69 -4.09
C SER A 128 12.32 24.13 -5.30
N PHE A 129 12.23 24.80 -6.45
CA PHE A 129 13.06 24.50 -7.63
C PHE A 129 14.57 24.63 -7.33
N ASN A 130 14.94 25.48 -6.37
CA ASN A 130 16.34 25.72 -5.98
C ASN A 130 16.89 24.66 -5.01
N ARG A 131 16.12 23.61 -4.71
CA ARG A 131 16.52 22.49 -3.85
C ARG A 131 16.62 21.17 -4.62
N PRO A 132 17.56 21.05 -5.59
CA PRO A 132 17.75 19.82 -6.36
C PRO A 132 18.10 18.62 -5.48
N ASP A 133 18.73 18.86 -4.34
CA ASP A 133 18.98 17.88 -3.29
C ASP A 133 17.68 17.20 -2.78
N ILE A 134 16.53 17.88 -2.81
CA ILE A 134 15.23 17.33 -2.40
C ILE A 134 14.48 16.74 -3.60
N TRP A 135 14.25 17.54 -4.64
CA TRP A 135 13.33 17.13 -5.72
C TRP A 135 13.94 16.09 -6.66
N LEU A 136 15.27 16.04 -6.83
CA LEU A 136 15.91 15.10 -7.74
C LEU A 136 15.86 13.65 -7.21
N PRO A 137 16.21 13.34 -5.95
CA PRO A 137 16.03 11.99 -5.41
C PRO A 137 14.58 11.52 -5.44
N ASN A 138 13.63 12.43 -5.18
CA ASN A 138 12.20 12.14 -5.26
C ASN A 138 11.75 11.87 -6.70
N LEU A 139 12.19 12.67 -7.68
CA LEU A 139 11.91 12.45 -9.11
C LEU A 139 12.45 11.11 -9.60
N LEU A 140 13.64 10.70 -9.11
CA LEU A 140 14.27 9.43 -9.44
C LEU A 140 13.74 8.24 -8.62
N LEU A 141 12.89 8.50 -7.62
CA LEU A 141 12.36 7.49 -6.68
C LEU A 141 13.45 6.75 -5.91
N ILE A 142 14.51 7.45 -5.50
CA ILE A 142 15.63 6.93 -4.70
C ILE A 142 15.73 7.56 -3.31
N GLN A 143 14.84 8.50 -2.98
CA GLN A 143 14.85 9.26 -1.73
C GLN A 143 14.80 8.38 -0.47
N ALA A 144 14.16 7.20 -0.53
CA ALA A 144 14.03 6.31 0.63
C ALA A 144 15.32 5.54 0.98
N TRP A 145 16.38 5.69 0.19
CA TRP A 145 17.71 5.11 0.46
C TRP A 145 18.64 6.07 1.19
N ILE A 146 18.24 7.34 1.34
CA ILE A 146 19.06 8.40 1.90
C ILE A 146 18.54 8.69 3.31
N PRO A 147 19.32 8.49 4.38
CA PRO A 147 18.88 8.63 5.77
C PRO A 147 18.78 10.10 6.20
N ASP A 148 17.95 10.87 5.49
CA ASP A 148 17.67 12.28 5.73
C ASP A 148 16.19 12.58 5.48
N ILE A 149 15.50 13.03 6.53
CA ILE A 149 14.05 13.27 6.49
C ILE A 149 13.64 14.38 5.53
N ASP A 150 14.51 15.37 5.34
CA ASP A 150 14.27 16.44 4.38
C ASP A 150 14.34 15.91 2.93
N ILE A 151 14.92 14.72 2.73
CA ILE A 151 14.98 14.06 1.43
C ILE A 151 13.84 13.06 1.28
N PHE A 152 13.66 12.11 2.21
CA PHE A 152 12.64 11.06 2.05
C PHE A 152 11.19 11.54 2.27
N PHE A 153 10.96 12.65 2.96
CA PHE A 153 9.63 13.27 3.10
C PHE A 153 9.52 14.67 2.47
N GLY A 154 10.60 15.26 1.98
CA GLY A 154 10.64 16.69 1.64
C GLY A 154 9.98 17.10 0.32
N ALA A 155 9.61 16.16 -0.55
CA ALA A 155 8.79 16.48 -1.71
C ALA A 155 7.31 16.15 -1.45
N ASN A 156 6.83 15.05 -2.04
CA ASN A 156 5.53 14.50 -1.67
C ASN A 156 5.74 13.52 -0.52
N THR A 157 5.37 13.89 0.71
CA THR A 157 5.65 13.10 1.92
C THR A 157 5.30 11.61 1.80
N PRO A 158 4.12 11.19 1.31
CA PRO A 158 3.84 9.76 1.11
C PRO A 158 4.62 9.07 -0.03
N SER A 159 5.29 9.81 -0.93
CA SER A 159 5.89 9.23 -2.15
C SER A 159 7.10 8.32 -1.93
N TRP A 160 7.72 8.29 -0.74
CA TRP A 160 8.78 7.33 -0.41
C TRP A 160 8.33 5.87 -0.64
N PHE A 161 7.04 5.59 -0.46
CA PHE A 161 6.44 4.29 -0.74
C PHE A 161 6.74 3.83 -2.18
N LEU A 162 6.71 4.77 -3.14
CA LEU A 162 7.03 4.48 -4.53
C LEU A 162 8.49 4.07 -4.74
N SER A 163 9.43 4.62 -3.96
CA SER A 163 10.83 4.17 -4.01
C SER A 163 10.94 2.69 -3.66
N ALA A 164 10.22 2.23 -2.62
CA ALA A 164 10.16 0.81 -2.27
C ALA A 164 9.48 -0.03 -3.37
N ILE A 165 8.39 0.46 -3.97
CA ILE A 165 7.71 -0.22 -5.08
C ILE A 165 8.62 -0.37 -6.30
N ILE A 166 9.43 0.63 -6.65
CA ILE A 166 10.42 0.52 -7.73
C ILE A 166 11.43 -0.58 -7.43
N PHE A 167 11.96 -0.61 -6.21
CA PHE A 167 12.87 -1.67 -5.78
C PHE A 167 12.22 -3.07 -5.88
N PHE A 168 10.96 -3.21 -5.49
CA PHE A 168 10.22 -4.47 -5.63
C PHE A 168 10.02 -4.85 -7.10
N TYR A 169 9.70 -3.89 -7.97
CA TYR A 169 9.59 -4.16 -9.40
C TYR A 169 10.91 -4.68 -9.97
N LEU A 170 12.04 -4.03 -9.64
CA LEU A 170 13.37 -4.41 -10.12
C LEU A 170 13.75 -5.83 -9.69
N THR A 171 13.50 -6.18 -8.43
CA THR A 171 13.87 -7.48 -7.84
C THR A 171 12.89 -8.61 -8.15
N PHE A 172 11.63 -8.31 -8.44
CA PHE A 172 10.56 -9.30 -8.63
C PHE A 172 10.88 -10.42 -9.63
N PRO A 173 11.45 -10.19 -10.83
CA PRO A 173 11.74 -11.26 -11.79
C PRO A 173 12.69 -12.35 -11.27
N TRP A 174 13.55 -11.99 -10.31
CA TRP A 174 14.41 -12.94 -9.61
C TRP A 174 13.68 -13.60 -8.43
N LEU A 175 13.03 -12.79 -7.59
CA LEU A 175 12.31 -13.27 -6.41
C LEU A 175 11.21 -14.27 -6.76
N ILE A 176 10.47 -14.06 -7.85
CA ILE A 176 9.41 -14.99 -8.27
C ILE A 176 9.96 -16.38 -8.62
N LYS A 177 11.19 -16.47 -9.16
CA LYS A 177 11.85 -17.75 -9.44
C LYS A 177 12.21 -18.47 -8.14
N LEU A 178 12.72 -17.74 -7.15
CA LEU A 178 13.05 -18.27 -5.82
C LEU A 178 11.79 -18.72 -5.08
N VAL A 179 10.76 -17.86 -5.02
CA VAL A 179 9.50 -18.15 -4.33
C VAL A 179 8.78 -19.35 -4.97
N LYS A 180 8.84 -19.52 -6.29
CA LYS A 180 8.29 -20.71 -6.98
C LYS A 180 9.04 -22.01 -6.68
N ARG A 181 10.31 -21.94 -6.27
CA ARG A 181 11.11 -23.12 -5.87
C ARG A 181 10.87 -23.56 -4.43
N ILE A 182 10.23 -22.74 -3.60
CA ILE A 182 9.90 -23.11 -2.22
C ILE A 182 8.94 -24.32 -2.26
N PRO A 183 9.29 -25.45 -1.62
CA PRO A 183 8.38 -26.59 -1.55
C PRO A 183 7.10 -26.23 -0.78
N VAL A 184 5.98 -26.84 -1.16
CA VAL A 184 4.66 -26.54 -0.56
C VAL A 184 4.67 -26.66 0.97
N THR A 185 5.42 -27.62 1.52
CA THR A 185 5.59 -27.85 2.97
C THR A 185 6.29 -26.70 3.70
N PHE A 186 7.07 -25.88 2.99
CA PHE A 186 7.83 -24.77 3.57
C PHE A 186 7.18 -23.39 3.38
N LEU A 187 6.01 -23.30 2.75
CA LEU A 187 5.38 -21.99 2.50
C LEU A 187 5.01 -21.25 3.79
N TRP A 188 4.31 -21.90 4.72
CA TRP A 188 3.99 -21.30 6.03
C TRP A 188 5.24 -21.01 6.87
N PRO A 189 6.21 -21.95 7.01
CA PRO A 189 7.51 -21.64 7.64
C PRO A 189 8.21 -20.42 7.03
N THR A 190 8.12 -20.22 5.73
CA THR A 190 8.73 -19.05 5.07
C THR A 190 8.12 -17.74 5.56
N ILE A 191 6.79 -17.67 5.76
CA ILE A 191 6.15 -16.47 6.34
C ILE A 191 6.75 -16.17 7.72
N TRP A 192 6.89 -17.19 8.57
CA TRP A 192 7.46 -17.02 9.91
C TRP A 192 8.94 -16.64 9.89
N ILE A 193 9.73 -17.19 8.96
CA ILE A 193 11.13 -16.81 8.76
C ILE A 193 11.24 -15.35 8.33
N CYS A 194 10.41 -14.90 7.38
CA CYS A 194 10.37 -13.50 6.98
C CYS A 194 9.97 -12.60 8.14
N TYR A 195 8.96 -13.00 8.93
CA TYR A 195 8.52 -12.24 10.09
C TYR A 195 9.58 -12.15 11.19
N ALA A 196 10.27 -13.25 11.49
CA ALA A 196 11.41 -13.26 12.39
C ALA A 196 12.53 -12.34 11.89
N GLY A 197 12.81 -12.35 10.58
CA GLY A 197 13.73 -11.41 9.94
C GLY A 197 13.33 -9.96 10.15
N MET A 198 12.03 -9.63 10.05
CA MET A 198 11.53 -8.28 10.35
C MET A 198 11.79 -7.91 11.82
N ILE A 199 11.45 -8.77 12.77
CA ILE A 199 11.66 -8.53 14.20
C ILE A 199 13.16 -8.28 14.47
N ILE A 200 14.03 -9.18 13.99
CA ILE A 200 15.48 -9.04 14.14
C ILE A 200 15.96 -7.73 13.54
N SER A 201 15.49 -7.38 12.34
CA SER A 201 15.89 -6.12 11.69
C SER A 201 15.46 -4.88 12.50
N GLN A 202 14.26 -4.89 13.10
CA GLN A 202 13.78 -3.80 13.94
C GLN A 202 14.59 -3.70 15.23
N VAL A 203 14.90 -4.83 15.88
CA VAL A 203 15.76 -4.84 17.07
C VAL A 203 17.16 -4.32 16.73
N VAL A 204 17.78 -4.81 15.66
CA VAL A 204 19.12 -4.36 15.24
C VAL A 204 19.13 -2.87 14.92
N VAL A 205 18.13 -2.34 14.20
CA VAL A 205 18.04 -0.90 13.92
C VAL A 205 17.88 -0.11 15.22
N TYR A 206 17.04 -0.59 16.15
CA TYR A 206 16.82 0.08 17.43
C TYR A 206 18.14 0.17 18.23
N GLU A 207 18.83 -0.95 18.42
CA GLU A 207 20.08 -1.00 19.20
C GLU A 207 21.19 -0.14 18.58
N LEU A 208 21.30 -0.10 17.24
CA LEU A 208 22.39 0.61 16.56
C LEU A 208 22.13 2.11 16.35
N THR A 209 20.88 2.56 16.41
CA THR A 209 20.53 3.93 15.96
C THR A 209 19.68 4.75 16.93
N SER A 210 19.20 4.15 18.03
CA SER A 210 18.34 4.82 19.03
C SER A 210 19.03 5.95 19.79
N SER A 211 20.36 6.00 19.81
CA SER A 211 21.15 7.08 20.42
C SER A 211 21.27 8.34 19.54
N GLY A 212 20.72 8.31 18.32
CA GLY A 212 20.75 9.46 17.41
C GLY A 212 19.91 10.64 17.90
N LEU A 213 20.31 11.86 17.52
CA LEU A 213 19.54 13.06 17.82
C LEU A 213 18.14 12.98 17.20
N PRO A 214 17.07 13.21 18.00
CA PRO A 214 15.72 13.25 17.49
C PRO A 214 15.53 14.32 16.41
N VAL A 215 14.68 14.03 15.42
CA VAL A 215 14.30 15.00 14.40
C VAL A 215 13.48 16.13 15.04
N PRO A 216 13.89 17.40 14.91
CA PRO A 216 13.18 18.52 15.51
C PRO A 216 11.70 18.60 15.06
N GLY A 217 10.81 18.64 16.06
CA GLY A 217 9.35 18.76 15.96
C GLY A 217 8.62 17.64 15.21
N TRP A 218 9.26 16.47 15.07
CA TRP A 218 8.50 15.25 14.88
C TRP A 218 7.75 14.90 16.19
N PRO A 219 6.52 14.35 16.12
CA PRO A 219 5.74 14.02 17.32
C PRO A 219 6.38 12.92 18.18
N VAL A 220 7.39 12.23 17.68
CA VAL A 220 8.08 11.15 18.39
C VAL A 220 9.59 11.40 18.33
N PRO A 221 10.32 11.21 19.45
CA PRO A 221 11.77 11.41 19.48
C PRO A 221 12.48 10.27 18.75
N ILE A 222 12.63 10.39 17.43
CA ILE A 222 13.32 9.42 16.56
C ILE A 222 14.35 10.14 15.69
N GLY A 223 15.53 9.55 15.51
CA GLY A 223 16.58 10.09 14.64
C GLY A 223 16.36 9.77 13.16
N ASN A 224 16.99 10.54 12.26
CA ASN A 224 16.89 10.38 10.80
C ASN A 224 17.22 8.96 10.33
N THR A 225 18.37 8.43 10.75
CA THR A 225 18.82 7.08 10.37
C THR A 225 17.90 5.99 10.89
N GLN A 226 17.48 6.11 12.15
CA GLN A 226 16.54 5.17 12.77
C GLN A 226 15.22 5.15 12.00
N MET A 227 14.67 6.33 11.71
CA MET A 227 13.45 6.47 10.95
C MET A 227 13.59 5.92 9.53
N CYS A 228 14.67 6.26 8.82
CA CYS A 228 14.91 5.77 7.48
C CYS A 228 14.95 4.25 7.46
N LEU A 229 15.85 3.64 8.24
CA LEU A 229 16.06 2.19 8.23
C LEU A 229 14.82 1.43 8.71
N ALA A 230 14.22 1.84 9.83
CA ALA A 230 13.08 1.14 10.40
C ALA A 230 11.79 1.31 9.60
N TYR A 231 11.63 2.44 8.90
CA TYR A 231 10.36 2.82 8.27
C TYR A 231 10.42 2.93 6.74
N THR A 232 11.30 3.72 6.15
CA THR A 232 11.20 4.02 4.71
C THR A 232 12.07 3.11 3.84
N PHE A 233 13.11 2.50 4.41
CA PHE A 233 14.16 1.81 3.67
C PHE A 233 13.66 0.58 2.91
N PRO A 234 13.75 0.56 1.56
CA PRO A 234 13.14 -0.48 0.73
C PRO A 234 13.57 -1.92 1.04
N LEU A 235 14.82 -2.13 1.46
CA LEU A 235 15.32 -3.47 1.75
C LEU A 235 14.61 -4.11 2.95
N LEU A 236 14.34 -3.36 4.02
CA LEU A 236 13.62 -3.90 5.17
C LEU A 236 12.12 -4.05 4.91
N ARG A 237 11.57 -3.34 3.91
CA ARG A 237 10.20 -3.55 3.42
C ARG A 237 10.05 -4.78 2.54
N LEU A 238 11.16 -5.36 2.08
CA LEU A 238 11.13 -6.55 1.22
C LEU A 238 10.49 -7.77 1.91
N TYR A 239 10.60 -7.88 3.24
CA TYR A 239 9.97 -8.98 3.98
C TYR A 239 8.45 -9.00 3.80
N GLU A 240 7.78 -7.84 3.90
CA GLU A 240 6.33 -7.71 3.74
C GLU A 240 5.90 -8.08 2.32
N PHE A 241 6.67 -7.63 1.33
CA PHE A 241 6.48 -8.00 -0.06
C PHE A 241 6.62 -9.51 -0.27
N LEU A 242 7.68 -10.13 0.25
CA LEU A 242 7.91 -11.58 0.16
C LEU A 242 6.81 -12.38 0.85
N ILE A 243 6.35 -11.96 2.02
CA ILE A 243 5.21 -12.56 2.72
C ILE A 243 3.99 -12.54 1.80
N GLY A 244 3.68 -11.40 1.17
CA GLY A 244 2.63 -11.31 0.17
C GLY A 244 2.80 -12.31 -0.99
N MET A 245 4.01 -12.45 -1.53
CA MET A 245 4.30 -13.42 -2.60
C MET A 245 4.06 -14.87 -2.14
N VAL A 246 4.49 -15.21 -0.92
CA VAL A 246 4.32 -16.54 -0.36
C VAL A 246 2.85 -16.82 -0.03
N THR A 247 2.11 -15.83 0.50
CA THR A 247 0.66 -15.92 0.71
C THR A 247 -0.09 -16.23 -0.58
N ALA A 248 0.27 -15.60 -1.70
CA ALA A 248 -0.30 -15.94 -3.00
C ALA A 248 -0.09 -17.42 -3.35
N ARG A 249 1.12 -17.95 -3.13
CA ARG A 249 1.40 -19.37 -3.35
C ARG A 249 0.61 -20.29 -2.42
N ILE A 250 0.52 -19.98 -1.12
CA ILE A 250 -0.25 -20.79 -0.17
C ILE A 250 -1.69 -20.98 -0.67
N ILE A 251 -2.32 -19.92 -1.16
CA ILE A 251 -3.69 -19.96 -1.68
C ILE A 251 -3.74 -20.73 -3.01
N GLN A 252 -2.80 -20.48 -3.94
CA GLN A 252 -2.74 -21.18 -5.24
C GLN A 252 -2.56 -22.70 -5.09
N GLU A 253 -1.80 -23.14 -4.07
CA GLU A 253 -1.56 -24.55 -3.76
C GLU A 253 -2.69 -25.18 -2.92
N GLY A 254 -3.77 -24.44 -2.63
CA GLY A 254 -4.89 -24.91 -1.83
C GLY A 254 -4.55 -25.21 -0.36
N LYS A 255 -3.50 -24.58 0.18
CA LYS A 255 -3.00 -24.77 1.57
C LYS A 255 -3.41 -23.64 2.51
N TRP A 256 -4.37 -22.81 2.10
CA TRP A 256 -4.90 -21.76 2.95
C TRP A 256 -5.69 -22.34 4.13
N ILE A 257 -5.56 -21.73 5.29
CA ILE A 257 -6.28 -22.14 6.50
C ILE A 257 -7.74 -21.69 6.44
N ARG A 258 -8.64 -22.44 7.09
CA ARG A 258 -10.06 -22.05 7.20
C ARG A 258 -10.22 -21.04 8.32
N ILE A 259 -10.41 -19.77 7.96
CA ILE A 259 -10.67 -18.68 8.90
C ILE A 259 -11.70 -17.73 8.29
N SER A 260 -12.64 -17.24 9.10
CA SER A 260 -13.69 -16.34 8.63
C SER A 260 -13.16 -14.91 8.45
N ILE A 261 -13.73 -14.16 7.48
CA ILE A 261 -13.42 -12.74 7.28
C ILE A 261 -13.69 -11.94 8.56
N THR A 262 -14.79 -12.21 9.26
CA THR A 262 -15.15 -11.55 10.52
C THR A 262 -14.08 -11.75 11.59
N THR A 263 -13.55 -12.97 11.74
CA THR A 263 -12.45 -13.26 12.65
C THR A 263 -11.20 -12.47 12.26
N CYS A 264 -10.84 -12.42 10.98
CA CYS A 264 -9.70 -11.65 10.52
C CYS A 264 -9.85 -10.14 10.73
N VAL A 265 -11.06 -9.60 10.55
CA VAL A 265 -11.37 -8.19 10.85
C VAL A 265 -11.23 -7.93 12.35
N ALA A 266 -11.81 -8.77 13.21
CA ALA A 266 -11.70 -8.63 14.65
C ALA A 266 -10.24 -8.69 15.13
N LEU A 267 -9.45 -9.64 14.61
CA LEU A 267 -8.01 -9.72 14.90
C LEU A 267 -7.24 -8.49 14.41
N SER A 268 -7.60 -7.94 13.25
CA SER A 268 -6.97 -6.74 12.71
C SER A 268 -7.27 -5.50 13.56
N ILE A 269 -8.52 -5.36 14.02
CA ILE A 269 -8.92 -4.29 14.94
C ILE A 269 -8.20 -4.44 16.28
N LEU A 270 -8.20 -5.65 16.85
CA LEU A 270 -7.50 -5.92 18.10
C LEU A 270 -6.00 -5.62 18.00
N ALA A 271 -5.36 -6.07 16.92
CA ALA A 271 -3.95 -5.80 16.68
C ALA A 271 -3.68 -4.29 16.53
N TYR A 272 -4.54 -3.56 15.83
CA TYR A 272 -4.42 -2.10 15.75
C TYR A 272 -4.56 -1.45 17.14
N MET A 273 -5.53 -1.88 17.96
CA MET A 273 -5.70 -1.36 19.32
C MET A 273 -4.49 -1.64 20.20
N VAL A 274 -3.87 -2.82 20.09
CA VAL A 274 -2.59 -3.12 20.76
C VAL A 274 -1.47 -2.22 20.23
N ASP A 275 -1.42 -2.01 18.91
CA ASP A 275 -0.40 -1.22 18.24
C ASP A 275 -0.40 0.27 18.65
N LEU A 276 -1.57 0.81 19.04
CA LEU A 276 -1.68 2.17 19.59
C LEU A 276 -0.78 2.39 20.81
N PHE A 277 -0.51 1.34 21.60
CA PHE A 277 0.30 1.40 22.82
C PHE A 277 1.73 0.91 22.61
N MET A 278 2.07 0.42 21.41
CA MET A 278 3.40 -0.08 21.12
C MET A 278 4.40 1.06 20.89
N PRO A 279 5.68 0.88 21.29
CA PRO A 279 6.72 1.85 20.98
C PRO A 279 6.80 2.10 19.48
N PHE A 280 7.01 3.35 19.11
CA PHE A 280 6.82 3.86 17.77
C PHE A 280 7.49 3.02 16.67
N GLN A 281 8.76 2.64 16.86
CA GLN A 281 9.48 1.85 15.87
C GLN A 281 8.85 0.48 15.62
N PHE A 282 8.46 -0.23 16.68
CA PHE A 282 7.86 -1.57 16.56
C PHE A 282 6.43 -1.52 16.02
N SER A 283 5.78 -0.35 16.10
CA SER A 283 4.42 -0.14 15.56
C SER A 283 4.34 0.03 14.05
N PHE A 284 5.48 0.11 13.34
CA PHE A 284 5.44 0.36 11.89
C PHE A 284 4.86 -0.78 11.07
N ASN A 285 5.14 -2.03 11.44
CA ASN A 285 4.78 -3.19 10.63
C ASN A 285 4.78 -4.54 11.35
N LEU A 286 5.10 -4.63 12.64
CA LEU A 286 5.18 -5.94 13.31
C LEU A 286 3.81 -6.41 13.80
N VAL A 287 3.12 -5.59 14.59
CA VAL A 287 1.92 -5.98 15.34
C VAL A 287 0.77 -6.40 14.43
N THR A 288 0.51 -5.62 13.38
CA THR A 288 -0.63 -5.84 12.47
C THR A 288 -0.33 -6.84 11.36
N LEU A 289 0.92 -7.30 11.21
CA LEU A 289 1.34 -8.07 10.03
C LEU A 289 0.58 -9.38 9.86
N ILE A 290 0.60 -10.24 10.87
CA ILE A 290 -0.03 -11.57 10.79
C ILE A 290 -1.55 -11.44 10.63
N PRO A 291 -2.27 -10.60 11.42
CA PRO A 291 -3.68 -10.32 11.17
C PRO A 291 -3.96 -9.86 9.73
N PHE A 292 -3.10 -9.03 9.15
CA PHE A 292 -3.26 -8.54 7.78
C PHE A 292 -3.00 -9.59 6.71
N VAL A 293 -2.03 -10.49 6.92
CA VAL A 293 -1.84 -11.66 6.05
C VAL A 293 -3.08 -12.53 6.06
N LEU A 294 -3.64 -12.81 7.24
CA LEU A 294 -4.87 -13.58 7.39
C LEU A 294 -6.07 -12.88 6.76
N PHE A 295 -6.18 -11.57 6.97
CA PHE A 295 -7.24 -10.75 6.39
C PHE A 295 -7.17 -10.72 4.87
N LEU A 296 -5.99 -10.46 4.29
CA LEU A 296 -5.79 -10.51 2.85
C LEU A 296 -6.17 -11.87 2.27
N GLY A 297 -5.69 -12.97 2.87
CA GLY A 297 -5.97 -14.29 2.33
C GLY A 297 -7.43 -14.72 2.52
N SER A 298 -8.09 -14.33 3.61
CA SER A 298 -9.54 -14.56 3.77
C SER A 298 -10.38 -13.77 2.77
N LEU A 299 -10.01 -12.53 2.43
CA LEU A 299 -10.65 -11.76 1.36
C LEU A 299 -10.51 -12.47 0.00
N VAL A 300 -9.31 -12.96 -0.31
CA VAL A 300 -9.04 -13.68 -1.56
C VAL A 300 -9.83 -14.99 -1.64
N VAL A 301 -9.83 -15.79 -0.58
CA VAL A 301 -10.60 -17.04 -0.54
C VAL A 301 -12.10 -16.75 -0.59
N GLY A 302 -12.57 -15.66 0.03
CA GLY A 302 -13.94 -15.16 -0.12
C GLY A 302 -14.29 -14.84 -1.57
N ASP A 303 -13.43 -14.10 -2.27
CA ASP A 303 -13.60 -13.77 -3.70
C ASP A 303 -13.63 -15.03 -4.58
N ILE A 304 -12.71 -15.98 -4.36
CA ILE A 304 -12.67 -17.27 -5.08
C ILE A 304 -13.99 -18.06 -4.90
N ASN A 305 -14.55 -18.00 -3.69
CA ASN A 305 -15.81 -18.67 -3.34
C ASN A 305 -17.06 -17.83 -3.69
N ASN A 306 -16.91 -16.69 -4.38
CA ASN A 306 -17.97 -15.75 -4.71
C ASN A 306 -18.81 -15.31 -3.49
N GLN A 307 -18.18 -15.16 -2.32
CA GLN A 307 -18.88 -14.70 -1.12
C GLN A 307 -19.25 -13.22 -1.26
N PRO A 308 -20.49 -12.84 -0.97
CA PRO A 308 -20.91 -11.44 -1.04
C PRO A 308 -20.11 -10.63 -0.02
N ASN A 309 -19.56 -9.51 -0.48
CA ASN A 309 -18.80 -8.61 0.37
C ASN A 309 -18.99 -7.16 -0.12
N PHE A 310 -19.03 -6.20 0.82
CA PHE A 310 -19.26 -4.80 0.49
C PHE A 310 -18.11 -4.19 -0.35
N LEU A 311 -16.89 -4.76 -0.22
CA LEU A 311 -15.70 -4.34 -0.98
C LEU A 311 -15.86 -4.60 -2.48
N SER A 312 -16.73 -5.52 -2.87
CA SER A 312 -17.05 -5.85 -4.27
C SER A 312 -18.17 -4.98 -4.86
N SER A 313 -18.75 -4.06 -4.09
CA SER A 313 -19.76 -3.13 -4.59
C SER A 313 -19.19 -2.20 -5.68
N ALA A 314 -20.03 -1.75 -6.61
CA ALA A 314 -19.62 -0.87 -7.71
C ALA A 314 -18.92 0.41 -7.22
N LEU A 315 -19.40 0.99 -6.11
CA LEU A 315 -18.78 2.16 -5.48
C LEU A 315 -17.36 1.82 -5.00
N MET A 316 -17.18 0.74 -4.24
CA MET A 316 -15.86 0.34 -3.74
C MET A 316 -14.89 -0.02 -4.87
N GLN A 317 -15.39 -0.60 -5.97
CA GLN A 317 -14.56 -0.87 -7.14
C GLN A 317 -14.10 0.42 -7.84
N TRP A 318 -14.98 1.41 -7.95
CA TRP A 318 -14.64 2.73 -8.49
C TRP A 318 -13.63 3.45 -7.60
N LEU A 319 -13.88 3.49 -6.28
CA LEU A 319 -12.99 4.08 -5.28
C LEU A 319 -11.62 3.40 -5.26
N GLY A 320 -11.57 2.08 -5.34
CA GLY A 320 -10.33 1.31 -5.46
C GLY A 320 -9.55 1.61 -6.75
N THR A 321 -10.25 1.94 -7.83
CA THR A 321 -9.62 2.30 -9.11
C THR A 321 -8.89 3.64 -9.02
N ILE A 322 -9.45 4.62 -8.31
CA ILE A 322 -8.86 5.96 -8.16
C ILE A 322 -7.98 6.10 -6.91
N SER A 323 -7.85 5.04 -6.10
CA SER A 323 -7.19 5.11 -4.79
C SER A 323 -5.71 5.49 -4.88
N PHE A 324 -5.04 5.14 -5.98
CA PHE A 324 -3.65 5.53 -6.21
C PHE A 324 -3.54 7.04 -6.46
N GLY A 325 -4.37 7.61 -7.34
CA GLY A 325 -4.45 9.04 -7.55
C GLY A 325 -4.79 9.79 -6.25
N PHE A 326 -5.76 9.29 -5.48
CA PHE A 326 -6.10 9.83 -4.15
C PHE A 326 -4.88 9.83 -3.23
N TYR A 327 -4.17 8.71 -3.14
CA TYR A 327 -2.96 8.57 -2.35
C TYR A 327 -1.85 9.55 -2.79
N MET A 328 -1.71 9.82 -4.08
CA MET A 328 -0.67 10.73 -4.55
C MET A 328 -1.01 12.22 -4.31
N ILE A 329 -2.28 12.61 -4.41
CA ILE A 329 -2.67 14.03 -4.39
C ILE A 329 -3.04 14.55 -2.99
N HIS A 330 -3.47 13.69 -2.07
CA HIS A 330 -4.06 14.12 -0.80
C HIS A 330 -3.13 15.04 0.00
N TYR A 331 -1.83 14.76 0.01
CA TYR A 331 -0.85 15.59 0.72
C TYR A 331 -0.78 17.02 0.16
N ALA A 332 -0.78 17.19 -1.16
CA ALA A 332 -0.79 18.51 -1.79
C ALA A 332 -2.06 19.30 -1.44
N ILE A 333 -3.19 18.62 -1.32
CA ILE A 333 -4.48 19.21 -0.93
C ILE A 333 -4.46 19.64 0.54
N LEU A 334 -3.92 18.81 1.44
CA LEU A 334 -3.76 19.16 2.86
C LEU A 334 -2.86 20.39 3.03
N LEU A 335 -1.76 20.47 2.29
CA LEU A 335 -0.88 21.65 2.31
C LEU A 335 -1.58 22.91 1.78
N LEU A 336 -2.35 22.78 0.70
CA LEU A 336 -3.12 23.90 0.16
C LEU A 336 -4.15 24.40 1.18
N LEU A 337 -4.91 23.48 1.79
CA LEU A 337 -5.88 23.79 2.82
C LEU A 337 -5.23 24.52 4.01
N LYS A 338 -4.13 23.98 4.54
CA LYS A 338 -3.36 24.65 5.60
C LYS A 338 -2.89 26.04 5.18
N ARG A 339 -2.43 26.23 3.94
CA ARG A 339 -1.99 27.54 3.45
C ARG A 339 -3.14 28.54 3.35
N THR A 340 -4.31 28.10 2.89
CA THR A 340 -5.49 28.96 2.70
C THR A 340 -6.20 29.31 4.00
N MET A 341 -6.25 28.37 4.94
CA MET A 341 -6.95 28.55 6.22
C MET A 341 -6.02 29.01 7.35
N GLY A 342 -4.70 29.01 7.10
CA GLY A 342 -3.69 29.36 8.09
C GLY A 342 -3.57 28.32 9.21
N THR A 343 -3.13 28.77 10.38
CA THR A 343 -3.11 27.97 11.61
C THR A 343 -4.39 28.13 12.43
N ALA A 344 -5.46 28.64 11.81
CA ALA A 344 -6.74 28.77 12.48
C ALA A 344 -7.24 27.38 12.86
N SER A 345 -7.52 27.20 14.14
CA SER A 345 -8.15 26.01 14.66
C SER A 345 -9.66 26.25 14.79
N HIS A 346 -10.42 25.19 14.61
CA HIS A 346 -11.87 25.24 14.48
C HIS A 346 -12.54 24.31 15.50
N ASP A 347 -13.78 24.62 15.87
CA ASP A 347 -14.57 23.73 16.70
C ASP A 347 -14.76 22.35 16.03
N LEU A 348 -15.25 21.36 16.80
CA LEU A 348 -15.41 19.98 16.35
C LEU A 348 -16.17 19.87 15.01
N VAL A 349 -17.25 20.64 14.83
CA VAL A 349 -18.12 20.53 13.65
C VAL A 349 -17.40 21.10 12.42
N HIS A 350 -16.89 22.32 12.52
CA HIS A 350 -16.18 22.97 11.42
C HIS A 350 -14.91 22.22 11.04
N ALA A 351 -14.11 21.78 12.02
CA ALA A 351 -12.94 20.95 11.80
C ALA A 351 -13.29 19.65 11.06
N THR A 352 -14.37 18.96 11.49
CA THR A 352 -14.81 17.72 10.83
C THR A 352 -15.26 17.97 9.39
N LEU A 353 -16.02 19.03 9.14
CA LEU A 353 -16.45 19.41 7.78
C LEU A 353 -15.25 19.70 6.87
N LEU A 354 -14.20 20.34 7.40
CA LEU A 354 -12.97 20.62 6.68
C LEU A 354 -12.18 19.34 6.34
N ILE A 355 -12.11 18.38 7.26
CA ILE A 355 -11.50 17.07 7.00
C ILE A 355 -12.27 16.32 5.91
N VAL A 356 -13.61 16.34 5.95
CA VAL A 356 -14.46 15.73 4.91
C VAL A 356 -14.26 16.41 3.57
N LEU A 357 -14.25 17.75 3.54
CA LEU A 357 -14.00 18.54 2.33
C LEU A 357 -12.63 18.21 1.72
N GLY A 358 -11.57 18.15 2.53
CA GLY A 358 -10.24 17.73 2.08
C GLY A 358 -10.23 16.32 1.49
N GLY A 359 -11.00 15.39 2.06
CA GLY A 359 -11.18 14.05 1.55
C GLY A 359 -11.90 14.04 0.20
N ILE A 360 -12.99 14.80 0.05
CA ILE A 360 -13.74 14.95 -1.21
C ILE A 360 -12.87 15.56 -2.31
N MET A 361 -12.12 16.62 -1.99
CA MET A 361 -11.17 17.22 -2.93
C MET A 361 -10.08 16.23 -3.34
N SER A 362 -9.61 15.38 -2.41
CA SER A 362 -8.62 14.35 -2.69
C SER A 362 -9.19 13.22 -3.57
N ILE A 363 -10.46 12.87 -3.40
CA ILE A 363 -11.18 11.93 -4.29
C ILE A 363 -11.29 12.52 -5.69
N LEU A 364 -11.70 13.79 -5.80
CA LEU A 364 -11.81 14.49 -7.08
C LEU A 364 -10.45 14.59 -7.77
N GLY A 365 -9.41 15.03 -7.06
CA GLY A 365 -8.03 15.10 -7.56
C GLY A 365 -7.50 13.73 -7.99
N GLY A 366 -7.79 12.69 -7.21
CA GLY A 366 -7.43 11.32 -7.54
C GLY A 366 -8.12 10.81 -8.80
N TRP A 367 -9.41 11.12 -8.97
CA TRP A 367 -10.14 10.83 -10.20
C TRP A 367 -9.58 11.58 -11.41
N LEU A 368 -9.20 12.86 -11.26
CA LEU A 368 -8.57 13.64 -12.31
C LEU A 368 -7.22 13.02 -12.74
N LEU A 369 -6.36 12.67 -11.79
CA LEU A 369 -5.11 11.96 -12.07
C LEU A 369 -5.36 10.63 -12.80
N TYR A 370 -6.31 9.83 -12.30
CA TYR A 370 -6.66 8.57 -12.94
C TYR A 370 -7.13 8.77 -14.39
N ARG A 371 -8.05 9.71 -14.62
CA ARG A 371 -8.70 9.93 -15.92
C ARG A 371 -7.74 10.51 -16.95
N PHE A 372 -6.93 11.49 -16.55
CA PHE A 372 -6.13 12.31 -17.47
C PHE A 372 -4.64 11.95 -17.50
N VAL A 373 -4.14 11.20 -16.52
CA VAL A 373 -2.71 10.86 -16.41
C VAL A 373 -2.51 9.35 -16.47
N GLU A 374 -3.07 8.60 -15.53
CA GLU A 374 -2.81 7.16 -15.38
C GLU A 374 -3.36 6.33 -16.53
N ARG A 375 -4.64 6.54 -16.87
CA ARG A 375 -5.32 5.79 -17.93
C ARG A 375 -4.69 6.07 -19.31
N PRO A 376 -4.43 7.32 -19.71
CA PRO A 376 -3.75 7.61 -20.97
C PRO A 376 -2.33 7.03 -21.04
N ALA A 377 -1.53 7.19 -19.98
CA ALA A 377 -0.16 6.65 -19.94
C ALA A 377 -0.14 5.12 -20.07
N SER A 378 -1.05 4.43 -19.36
CA SER A 378 -1.19 2.98 -19.44
C SER A 378 -1.66 2.51 -20.82
N ALA A 379 -2.55 3.25 -21.48
CA ALA A 379 -3.04 2.93 -22.81
C ALA A 379 -1.98 3.15 -23.92
N TRP A 380 -1.14 4.16 -23.78
CA TRP A 380 -0.05 4.42 -24.73
C TRP A 380 1.00 3.29 -24.72
N LEU A 381 1.33 2.77 -23.53
CA LEU A 381 2.29 1.67 -23.36
C LEU A 381 1.73 0.27 -23.66
N SER A 382 0.41 0.11 -23.78
CA SER A 382 -0.17 -1.16 -24.22
C SER A 382 -0.24 -1.29 -25.74
N ARG A 383 -0.18 -0.17 -26.47
CA ARG A 383 -0.18 -0.09 -27.95
C ARG A 383 1.21 -0.25 -28.58
N ARG A 384 2.27 -0.03 -27.80
CA ARG A 384 3.67 -0.27 -28.18
C ARG A 384 4.17 -1.58 -27.57
#